data_AF-A0A543JRW3-F1
#
_entry.id   AF-A0A543JRW3-F1
#
_cell.length_a   1.000
_cell.length_b   1.000
_cell.length_c   1.000
_cell.angle_alpha   90.00
_cell.angle_beta   90.00
_cell.angle_gamma   90.00
#
_symmetry.space_group_name_H-M   'P 1'
#
loop_
_entity.id
_entity.type
_entity.pdbx_description
1 polymer ?
#
loop_
_entity_poly.entity_id
_entity_poly.type
_entity_poly.pdbx_seq_one_letter_code
_entity_poly.pdbx_strand_id
1 'polypeptide(L)'
;MEKRPDGRTATPQTLRLRTATRTLRLHLDELPIDYDLAVPGDRFLAGMAFMFARQRYACAESMIGSGFGGTVIGSMARGLFVDGLRWLWIANHPDRRRCLLGELRDERNRLCILLEETDASIGNKPRWLMPLPDIADLTGQSLSWLDAPPMPDDAELLDHFLARRVDPQPSSGSGEHAELLRRTHTLLDMSGLRGAVMVLAHAGHGNHLGLLSSLTEDGAAACDLRADHEALFMQVAAVGVAATLLGVAETVPETWPADVSRRPFLERAVELAADVAAAAVPIHKLDTARRPTPQARKKSTKAPPVVLMRPGIVLDAEELLPDVNSVDAVIAAAQEYDRLTRSGWSTRPQTFDQPTLHAKLAYNGGHSNLQAVMATYDKPGSAVIAPYAARMLLEEAARMRWRYSAGDPEAFKVRAKQYFDEFRARRRKTIETLAGSGVPRAEAHRIFALPGNIQVITPEDEIAPNRQALPKIDTMLREMGAPYPEPGWLEVAYSLLSQITHSTALGHLHAIRFRHDTLVNELSPEMLGLTLDVACLGSAHLIGMGARLLTGDGQDAVRYHQDLVRQAAMVHSAAQWVHGLD
;
A
#
# COMPACT_ATOMS: atom_id res chain seq x y z
N MET A 1 -26.98 -18.65 -2.47
CA MET A 1 -26.36 -17.55 -1.72
C MET A 1 -24.93 -17.96 -1.43
N GLU A 2 -23.96 -17.22 -1.96
CA GLU A 2 -22.54 -17.45 -1.67
C GLU A 2 -22.27 -17.03 -0.22
N LYS A 3 -22.05 -18.02 0.66
CA LYS A 3 -21.72 -17.78 2.06
C LYS A 3 -20.22 -17.50 2.12
N ARG A 4 -19.82 -16.28 2.51
CA ARG A 4 -18.40 -15.92 2.64
C ARG A 4 -17.72 -16.78 3.73
N PRO A 5 -16.39 -16.98 3.65
CA PRO A 5 -15.62 -17.63 4.72
C PRO A 5 -15.79 -16.95 6.08
N ASP A 6 -16.11 -15.66 6.08
CA ASP A 6 -16.39 -14.86 7.28
C ASP A 6 -17.84 -14.91 7.80
N GLY A 7 -18.70 -15.71 7.16
CA GLY A 7 -20.11 -15.88 7.54
C GLY A 7 -21.08 -14.80 7.05
N ARG A 8 -20.61 -13.71 6.42
CA ARG A 8 -21.49 -12.65 5.90
C ARG A 8 -22.15 -13.07 4.58
N THR A 9 -23.38 -12.61 4.38
CA THR A 9 -24.14 -12.85 3.14
C THR A 9 -24.05 -11.62 2.25
N ALA A 10 -23.64 -11.80 1.00
CA ALA A 10 -23.59 -10.70 0.04
C ALA A 10 -25.00 -10.22 -0.33
N THR A 11 -25.21 -8.90 -0.28
CA THR A 11 -26.45 -8.27 -0.77
C THR A 11 -26.48 -8.25 -2.30
N PRO A 12 -27.66 -8.10 -2.94
CA PRO A 12 -27.73 -7.92 -4.40
C PRO A 12 -26.87 -6.76 -4.92
N GLN A 13 -26.77 -5.66 -4.16
CA GLN A 13 -25.92 -4.52 -4.50
C GLN A 13 -24.43 -4.90 -4.46
N THR A 14 -23.99 -5.63 -3.43
CA THR A 14 -22.61 -6.13 -3.32
C THR A 14 -22.27 -7.10 -4.46
N LEU A 15 -23.18 -8.01 -4.82
CA LEU A 15 -22.99 -8.92 -5.96
C LEU A 15 -22.86 -8.17 -7.29
N ARG A 16 -23.65 -7.11 -7.49
CA ARG A 16 -23.57 -6.25 -8.67
C ARG A 16 -22.21 -5.53 -8.74
N LEU A 17 -21.74 -4.98 -7.62
CA LEU A 17 -20.41 -4.37 -7.53
C LEU A 17 -19.33 -5.38 -7.92
N ARG A 18 -19.33 -6.57 -7.32
CA ARG A 18 -18.33 -7.62 -7.60
C ARG A 18 -18.35 -8.06 -9.07
N THR A 19 -19.53 -8.14 -9.67
CA THR A 19 -19.66 -8.44 -11.10
C THR A 19 -19.02 -7.34 -11.95
N ALA A 20 -19.27 -6.07 -11.62
CA ALA A 20 -18.67 -4.94 -12.32
C ALA A 20 -17.13 -4.92 -12.18
N THR A 21 -16.62 -5.14 -10.96
CA THR A 21 -15.16 -5.17 -10.72
C THR A 21 -14.49 -6.33 -11.44
N ARG A 22 -15.13 -7.52 -11.42
CA ARG A 22 -14.65 -8.69 -12.15
C ARG A 22 -14.62 -8.44 -13.65
N THR A 23 -15.66 -7.79 -14.19
CA THR A 23 -15.74 -7.48 -15.62
C THR A 23 -14.63 -6.51 -16.04
N LEU A 24 -14.39 -5.45 -15.26
CA LEU A 24 -13.25 -4.56 -15.49
C LEU A 24 -11.92 -5.31 -15.44
N ARG A 25 -11.71 -6.16 -14.42
CA ARG A 25 -10.49 -6.97 -14.30
C ARG A 25 -10.27 -7.82 -15.55
N LEU A 26 -11.29 -8.59 -15.97
CA LEU A 26 -11.18 -9.49 -17.12
C LEU A 26 -10.86 -8.72 -18.40
N HIS A 27 -11.47 -7.56 -18.62
CA HIS A 27 -11.15 -6.68 -19.75
C HIS A 27 -9.69 -6.19 -19.71
N LEU A 28 -9.20 -5.75 -18.54
CA LEU A 28 -7.79 -5.37 -18.38
C LEU A 28 -6.85 -6.56 -18.60
N ASP A 29 -7.31 -7.78 -18.30
CA ASP A 29 -6.54 -9.00 -18.46
C ASP A 29 -6.33 -9.43 -19.93
N GLU A 30 -7.14 -8.88 -20.86
CA GLU A 30 -7.01 -9.11 -22.30
C GLU A 30 -5.81 -8.37 -22.92
N LEU A 31 -5.24 -7.35 -22.25
CA LEU A 31 -4.01 -6.72 -22.75
C LEU A 31 -2.81 -7.65 -22.50
N PRO A 32 -2.02 -8.01 -23.52
CA PRO A 32 -0.85 -8.85 -23.30
C PRO A 32 0.19 -8.14 -22.42
N ILE A 33 0.94 -8.94 -21.65
CA ILE A 33 2.09 -8.47 -20.90
C ILE A 33 3.29 -8.59 -21.83
N ASP A 34 3.83 -7.47 -22.28
CA ASP A 34 5.03 -7.42 -23.10
C ASP A 34 6.01 -6.39 -22.55
N TYR A 35 7.26 -6.79 -22.36
CA TYR A 35 8.34 -5.96 -21.87
C TYR A 35 9.33 -5.74 -23.01
N ASP A 36 9.25 -4.57 -23.65
CA ASP A 36 10.17 -4.21 -24.71
C ASP A 36 11.50 -3.75 -24.11
N LEU A 37 12.52 -4.60 -24.14
CA LEU A 37 13.88 -4.27 -23.68
C LEU A 37 14.63 -3.34 -24.66
N ALA A 38 14.13 -3.14 -25.88
CA ALA A 38 14.77 -2.31 -26.89
C ALA A 38 14.44 -0.81 -26.76
N VAL A 39 13.55 -0.42 -25.84
CA VAL A 39 13.20 0.99 -25.62
C VAL A 39 14.07 1.66 -24.54
N PRO A 40 14.21 3.00 -24.58
CA PRO A 40 14.82 3.76 -23.49
C PRO A 40 14.16 3.52 -22.12
N GLY A 41 14.93 3.69 -21.04
CA GLY A 41 14.50 3.34 -19.69
C GLY A 41 13.26 4.08 -19.19
N ASP A 42 13.07 5.35 -19.58
CA ASP A 42 11.85 6.11 -19.24
C ASP A 42 10.60 5.50 -19.87
N ARG A 43 10.72 4.93 -21.08
CA ARG A 43 9.63 4.23 -21.77
C ARG A 43 9.41 2.83 -21.20
N PHE A 44 10.48 2.12 -20.86
CA PHE A 44 10.38 0.83 -20.18
C PHE A 44 9.64 0.97 -18.84
N LEU A 45 10.04 1.93 -18.00
CA LEU A 45 9.38 2.23 -16.72
C LEU A 45 7.90 2.63 -16.92
N ALA A 46 7.59 3.33 -18.01
CA ALA A 46 6.21 3.67 -18.35
C ALA A 46 5.37 2.42 -18.68
N GLY A 47 5.90 1.49 -19.47
CA GLY A 47 5.25 0.21 -19.78
C GLY A 47 5.00 -0.62 -18.52
N MET A 48 5.98 -0.67 -17.61
CA MET A 48 5.84 -1.37 -16.33
C MET A 48 4.72 -0.81 -15.46
N ALA A 49 4.51 0.51 -15.45
CA ALA A 49 3.57 1.13 -14.54
C ALA A 49 2.12 0.68 -14.79
N PHE A 50 1.69 0.49 -16.05
CA PHE A 50 0.36 -0.06 -16.31
C PHE A 50 0.28 -1.55 -15.95
N MET A 51 1.30 -2.36 -16.27
CA MET A 51 1.33 -3.77 -15.89
C MET A 51 1.19 -3.94 -14.37
N PHE A 52 1.91 -3.12 -13.61
CA PHE A 52 1.86 -3.12 -12.16
C PHE A 52 0.50 -2.64 -11.64
N ALA A 53 -0.09 -1.58 -12.20
CA ALA A 53 -1.43 -1.12 -11.83
C ALA A 53 -2.52 -2.16 -12.12
N ARG A 54 -2.45 -2.83 -13.27
CA ARG A 54 -3.33 -3.96 -13.62
C ARG A 54 -3.21 -5.07 -12.58
N GLN A 55 -1.98 -5.49 -12.24
CA GLN A 55 -1.74 -6.55 -11.27
C GLN A 55 -2.29 -6.17 -9.89
N ARG A 56 -2.07 -4.93 -9.44
CA ARG A 56 -2.62 -4.42 -8.18
C ARG A 56 -4.14 -4.45 -8.14
N TYR A 57 -4.81 -4.09 -9.24
CA TYR A 57 -6.27 -4.17 -9.34
C TYR A 57 -6.75 -5.62 -9.27
N ALA A 58 -6.10 -6.52 -10.01
CA ALA A 58 -6.41 -7.95 -9.99
C ALA A 58 -6.20 -8.59 -8.60
N CYS A 59 -5.14 -8.20 -7.90
CA CYS A 59 -4.87 -8.63 -6.52
C CYS A 59 -5.94 -8.11 -5.55
N ALA A 60 -6.30 -6.82 -5.63
CA ALA A 60 -7.35 -6.23 -4.81
C ALA A 60 -8.71 -6.95 -5.01
N GLU A 61 -9.09 -7.23 -6.26
CA GLU A 61 -10.31 -7.97 -6.59
C GLU A 61 -10.27 -9.42 -6.11
N SER A 62 -9.14 -10.12 -6.29
CA SER A 62 -9.00 -11.54 -5.91
C SER A 62 -9.05 -11.77 -4.40
N MET A 63 -8.66 -10.78 -3.58
CA MET A 63 -8.71 -10.88 -2.12
C MET A 63 -10.11 -10.60 -1.56
N ILE A 64 -11.04 -10.06 -2.33
CA ILE A 64 -12.41 -9.87 -1.86
C ILE A 64 -13.04 -11.24 -1.57
N GLY A 65 -13.53 -11.44 -0.35
CA GLY A 65 -14.16 -12.72 -0.01
C GLY A 65 -13.17 -13.82 0.39
N SER A 66 -11.86 -13.56 0.37
CA SER A 66 -10.84 -14.56 0.74
C SER A 66 -10.84 -14.90 2.23
N GLY A 67 -11.46 -14.06 3.05
CA GLY A 67 -11.40 -14.18 4.50
C GLY A 67 -10.06 -13.71 5.08
N PHE A 68 -9.27 -12.90 4.36
CA PHE A 68 -8.08 -12.21 4.85
C PHE A 68 -7.73 -10.98 3.98
N GLY A 69 -6.81 -10.13 4.46
CA GLY A 69 -6.18 -9.09 3.65
C GLY A 69 -7.01 -7.83 3.39
N GLY A 70 -8.15 -7.63 4.07
CA GLY A 70 -8.99 -6.43 3.88
C GLY A 70 -8.22 -5.11 4.03
N THR A 71 -7.30 -5.06 4.99
CA THR A 71 -6.30 -4.01 5.14
C THR A 71 -5.47 -3.81 3.86
N VAL A 72 -4.87 -4.88 3.36
CA VAL A 72 -4.01 -4.85 2.17
C VAL A 72 -4.76 -4.26 0.97
N ILE A 73 -6.04 -4.63 0.77
CA ILE A 73 -6.92 -4.07 -0.28
C ILE A 73 -7.03 -2.54 -0.18
N GLY A 74 -7.29 -2.00 1.02
CA GLY A 74 -7.44 -0.54 1.21
C GLY A 74 -6.15 0.23 0.89
N SER A 75 -5.00 -0.33 1.23
CA SER A 75 -3.70 0.26 0.89
C SER A 75 -3.45 0.25 -0.63
N MET A 76 -3.74 -0.88 -1.28
CA MET A 76 -3.64 -0.99 -2.74
C MET A 76 -4.58 -0.03 -3.46
N ALA A 77 -5.83 0.10 -3.02
CA ALA A 77 -6.80 1.00 -3.63
C ALA A 77 -6.31 2.46 -3.59
N ARG A 78 -5.78 2.90 -2.45
CA ARG A 78 -5.23 4.26 -2.31
C ARG A 78 -4.06 4.50 -3.24
N GLY A 79 -3.05 3.62 -3.24
CA GLY A 79 -1.88 3.83 -4.09
C GLY A 79 -2.23 3.78 -5.59
N LEU A 80 -3.18 2.91 -6.01
CA LEU A 80 -3.61 2.82 -7.40
C LEU A 80 -4.21 4.14 -7.88
N PHE A 81 -4.95 4.81 -7.00
CA PHE A 81 -5.53 6.10 -7.32
C PHE A 81 -4.48 7.19 -7.46
N VAL A 82 -3.50 7.23 -6.55
CA VAL A 82 -2.39 8.18 -6.63
C VAL A 82 -1.57 7.95 -7.90
N ASP A 83 -1.31 6.69 -8.27
CA ASP A 83 -0.65 6.33 -9.53
C ASP A 83 -1.45 6.85 -10.73
N GLY A 84 -2.76 6.68 -10.72
CA GLY A 84 -3.64 7.23 -11.75
C GLY A 84 -3.54 8.75 -11.87
N LEU A 85 -3.48 9.47 -10.74
CA LEU A 85 -3.27 10.93 -10.74
C LEU A 85 -1.91 11.33 -11.30
N ARG A 86 -0.85 10.59 -10.94
CA ARG A 86 0.51 10.76 -11.46
C ARG A 86 0.53 10.61 -12.97
N TRP A 87 -0.06 9.54 -13.49
CA TRP A 87 -0.09 9.25 -14.93
C TRP A 87 -0.93 10.24 -15.73
N LEU A 88 -2.03 10.75 -15.18
CA LEU A 88 -2.77 11.85 -15.79
C LEU A 88 -1.96 13.15 -15.79
N TRP A 89 -1.16 13.42 -14.74
CA TRP A 89 -0.27 14.58 -14.70
C TRP A 89 0.84 14.48 -15.75
N ILE A 90 1.42 13.30 -15.96
CA ILE A 90 2.39 13.03 -17.02
C ILE A 90 1.72 13.18 -18.40
N ALA A 91 0.57 12.56 -18.62
CA ALA A 91 -0.12 12.58 -19.92
C ALA A 91 -0.52 13.99 -20.40
N ASN A 92 -0.74 14.94 -19.48
CA ASN A 92 -0.96 16.33 -19.87
C ASN A 92 0.23 16.96 -20.60
N HIS A 93 1.45 16.47 -20.34
CA HIS A 93 2.67 16.88 -21.04
C HIS A 93 3.62 15.67 -21.12
N PRO A 94 3.53 14.82 -22.16
CA PRO A 94 4.23 13.54 -22.23
C PRO A 94 5.75 13.60 -22.01
N ASP A 95 6.41 14.73 -22.32
CA ASP A 95 7.83 14.96 -22.02
C ASP A 95 8.18 14.89 -20.52
N ARG A 96 7.17 15.03 -19.64
CA ARG A 96 7.29 14.82 -18.20
C ARG A 96 7.68 13.40 -17.87
N ARG A 97 7.49 12.41 -18.75
CA ARG A 97 7.90 11.01 -18.55
C ARG A 97 9.35 10.87 -18.08
N ARG A 98 10.24 11.76 -18.51
CA ARG A 98 11.64 11.81 -18.05
C ARG A 98 11.79 11.98 -16.54
N CYS A 99 10.76 12.47 -15.84
CA CYS A 99 10.75 12.54 -14.37
C CYS A 99 10.89 11.16 -13.71
N LEU A 100 10.51 10.06 -14.38
CA LEU A 100 10.67 8.70 -13.86
C LEU A 100 12.14 8.34 -13.62
N LEU A 101 13.04 8.82 -14.47
CA LEU A 101 14.48 8.63 -14.31
C LEU A 101 15.03 9.50 -13.17
N GLY A 102 14.51 10.72 -13.02
CA GLY A 102 14.83 11.61 -11.90
C GLY A 102 14.35 11.05 -10.55
N GLU A 103 13.13 10.49 -10.51
CA GLU A 103 12.56 9.80 -9.35
C GLU A 103 13.44 8.61 -8.95
N LEU A 104 13.84 7.76 -9.92
CA LEU A 104 14.74 6.64 -9.67
C LEU A 104 16.10 7.08 -9.09
N ARG A 105 16.70 8.16 -9.61
CA ARG A 105 17.89 8.78 -8.98
C ARG A 105 17.58 9.13 -7.53
N ASP A 106 16.53 9.90 -7.31
CA ASP A 106 16.23 10.48 -6.01
C ASP A 106 15.93 9.37 -4.99
N GLU A 107 15.40 8.23 -5.42
CA GLU A 107 15.20 7.02 -4.61
C GLU A 107 16.52 6.37 -4.20
N ARG A 108 17.43 6.16 -5.16
CA ARG A 108 18.77 5.64 -4.87
C ARG A 108 19.53 6.54 -3.90
N ASN A 109 19.47 7.85 -4.13
CA ASN A 109 20.12 8.83 -3.27
C ASN A 109 19.50 8.85 -1.87
N ARG A 110 18.16 8.78 -1.77
CA ARG A 110 17.46 8.66 -0.49
C ARG A 110 17.82 7.38 0.25
N LEU A 111 18.02 6.26 -0.44
CA LEU A 111 18.47 5.01 0.21
C LEU A 111 19.89 5.16 0.78
N CYS A 112 20.83 5.74 0.01
CA CYS A 112 22.18 6.01 0.51
C CYS A 112 22.17 6.94 1.74
N ILE A 113 21.38 8.00 1.70
CA ILE A 113 21.24 8.94 2.83
C ILE A 113 20.60 8.23 4.03
N LEU A 114 19.58 7.40 3.79
CA LEU A 114 18.92 6.67 4.86
C LEU A 114 19.91 5.75 5.58
N LEU A 115 20.72 4.98 4.84
CA LEU A 115 21.78 4.14 5.42
C LEU A 115 22.75 4.96 6.29
N GLU A 116 23.17 6.14 5.84
CA GLU A 116 24.01 7.07 6.62
C GLU A 116 23.30 7.59 7.89
N GLU A 117 22.02 7.99 7.78
CA GLU A 117 21.24 8.58 8.88
C GLU A 117 20.80 7.55 9.93
N THR A 118 20.72 6.28 9.55
CA THR A 118 20.31 5.18 10.41
C THR A 118 21.48 4.35 10.93
N ASP A 119 22.70 4.65 10.50
CA ASP A 119 23.91 3.85 10.80
C ASP A 119 23.70 2.37 10.46
N ALA A 120 23.04 2.12 9.33
CA ALA A 120 22.74 0.78 8.83
C ALA A 120 23.58 0.51 7.58
N SER A 121 24.02 -0.73 7.43
CA SER A 121 24.74 -1.24 6.29
C SER A 121 23.82 -2.07 5.39
N ILE A 122 24.23 -2.24 4.13
CA ILE A 122 23.52 -3.11 3.19
C ILE A 122 24.54 -3.89 2.35
N GLY A 123 24.71 -5.17 2.68
CA GLY A 123 25.79 -6.01 2.14
C GLY A 123 25.75 -6.20 0.62
N ASN A 124 24.56 -6.09 0.02
CA ASN A 124 24.30 -6.28 -1.40
C ASN A 124 23.75 -5.01 -2.07
N LYS A 125 24.22 -3.82 -1.65
CA LYS A 125 23.79 -2.51 -2.17
C LYS A 125 23.54 -2.45 -3.69
N PRO A 126 24.40 -3.01 -4.58
CA PRO A 126 24.16 -2.94 -6.03
C PRO A 126 22.81 -3.54 -6.47
N ARG A 127 22.37 -4.62 -5.81
CA ARG A 127 21.07 -5.27 -6.09
C ARG A 127 19.88 -4.41 -5.76
N TRP A 128 19.98 -3.65 -4.68
CA TRP A 128 18.93 -2.77 -4.21
C TRP A 128 18.83 -1.49 -5.02
N LEU A 129 19.93 -1.05 -5.64
CA LEU A 129 19.93 0.13 -6.49
C LEU A 129 19.61 -0.22 -7.95
N MET A 130 19.97 -1.43 -8.40
CA MET A 130 19.82 -1.90 -9.77
C MET A 130 19.52 -3.41 -9.82
N PRO A 131 18.27 -3.84 -9.53
CA PRO A 131 17.92 -5.26 -9.59
C PRO A 131 17.91 -5.82 -11.02
N LEU A 132 17.78 -4.96 -12.04
CA LEU A 132 17.76 -5.32 -13.45
C LEU A 132 18.88 -4.59 -14.20
N PRO A 133 20.07 -5.19 -14.32
CA PRO A 133 21.25 -4.52 -14.89
C PRO A 133 21.12 -4.19 -16.38
N ASP A 134 20.34 -4.97 -17.13
CA ASP A 134 20.20 -4.85 -18.60
C ASP A 134 19.13 -3.84 -19.05
N ILE A 135 18.40 -3.25 -18.10
CA ILE A 135 17.26 -2.38 -18.40
C ILE A 135 17.72 -0.93 -18.38
N ALA A 136 18.19 -0.52 -19.55
CA ALA A 136 18.56 0.83 -19.95
C ALA A 136 19.65 1.49 -19.09
N ASP A 137 20.28 2.50 -19.67
CA ASP A 137 21.42 3.27 -19.17
C ASP A 137 21.14 4.00 -17.84
N LEU A 138 21.07 3.21 -16.78
CA LEU A 138 20.86 3.64 -15.41
C LEU A 138 22.16 3.53 -14.60
N THR A 139 23.24 3.03 -15.21
CA THR A 139 24.64 3.10 -14.72
C THR A 139 25.18 4.53 -14.77
N GLY A 140 24.37 5.51 -15.20
CA GLY A 140 24.71 6.93 -15.19
C GLY A 140 25.44 7.41 -16.44
N GLN A 141 25.57 6.60 -17.49
CA GLN A 141 26.42 6.93 -18.65
C GLN A 141 25.84 8.03 -19.56
N SER A 142 24.50 8.17 -19.68
CA SER A 142 23.89 9.30 -20.42
C SER A 142 23.73 10.58 -19.62
N LEU A 143 23.79 10.54 -18.29
CA LEU A 143 23.50 11.66 -17.37
C LEU A 143 22.14 12.38 -17.63
N SER A 144 21.27 11.82 -18.48
CA SER A 144 20.02 12.44 -18.96
C SER A 144 18.98 12.66 -17.86
N TRP A 145 19.18 12.03 -16.70
CA TRP A 145 18.40 12.14 -15.47
C TRP A 145 18.71 13.42 -14.66
N LEU A 146 19.84 14.09 -14.91
CA LEU A 146 20.19 15.34 -14.21
C LEU A 146 19.23 16.48 -14.55
N ASP A 147 18.74 16.52 -15.78
CA ASP A 147 17.82 17.56 -16.28
C ASP A 147 16.34 17.18 -16.14
N ALA A 148 16.03 16.05 -15.49
CA ALA A 148 14.67 15.59 -15.32
C ALA A 148 13.87 16.52 -14.38
N PRO A 149 12.63 16.91 -14.75
CA PRO A 149 11.80 17.74 -13.88
C PRO A 149 11.39 16.97 -12.61
N PRO A 150 11.22 17.65 -11.47
CA PRO A 150 10.74 17.00 -10.25
C PRO A 150 9.29 16.53 -10.43
N MET A 151 8.99 15.35 -9.90
CA MET A 151 7.64 14.82 -9.84
C MET A 151 6.91 15.38 -8.60
N PRO A 152 5.64 15.80 -8.72
CA PRO A 152 4.84 16.17 -7.56
C PRO A 152 4.68 15.00 -6.59
N ASP A 153 4.65 15.28 -5.29
CA ASP A 153 4.44 14.22 -4.29
C ASP A 153 2.96 13.76 -4.23
N ASP A 154 2.70 12.62 -3.57
CA ASP A 154 1.36 12.05 -3.41
C ASP A 154 0.35 13.05 -2.81
N ALA A 155 0.79 13.87 -1.85
CA ALA A 155 -0.07 14.82 -1.17
C ALA A 155 -0.41 16.00 -2.09
N GLU A 156 0.55 16.49 -2.87
CA GLU A 156 0.35 17.50 -3.90
C GLU A 156 -0.58 17.01 -5.01
N LEU A 157 -0.42 15.77 -5.50
CA LEU A 157 -1.32 15.18 -6.49
C LEU A 157 -2.75 15.07 -5.96
N LEU A 158 -2.92 14.56 -4.72
CA LEU A 158 -4.22 14.46 -4.07
C LEU A 158 -4.84 15.83 -3.79
N ASP A 159 -4.05 16.79 -3.31
CA ASP A 159 -4.50 18.15 -3.07
C ASP A 159 -4.90 18.83 -4.37
N HIS A 160 -4.16 18.65 -5.47
CA HIS A 160 -4.53 19.14 -6.80
C HIS A 160 -5.83 18.50 -7.29
N PHE A 161 -5.99 17.19 -7.15
CA PHE A 161 -7.24 16.49 -7.50
C PHE A 161 -8.42 17.04 -6.69
N LEU A 162 -8.25 17.19 -5.38
CA LEU A 162 -9.29 17.71 -4.51
C LEU A 162 -9.55 19.21 -4.80
N ALA A 163 -8.54 20.02 -5.06
CA ALA A 163 -8.67 21.45 -5.28
C ALA A 163 -9.14 21.81 -6.70
N ARG A 164 -9.01 20.90 -7.68
CA ARG A 164 -9.27 21.17 -9.10
C ARG A 164 -10.65 21.81 -9.27
N ARG A 165 -10.67 23.06 -9.76
CA ARG A 165 -11.79 23.57 -10.57
C ARG A 165 -11.67 22.87 -11.92
N VAL A 166 -12.78 22.67 -12.63
CA VAL A 166 -12.70 22.30 -14.04
C VAL A 166 -11.96 23.47 -14.70
N ASP A 167 -10.65 23.37 -14.87
CA ASP A 167 -9.95 24.32 -15.72
C ASP A 167 -10.53 24.12 -17.13
N PRO A 168 -10.89 25.20 -17.83
CA PRO A 168 -11.44 25.10 -19.15
C PRO A 168 -10.35 24.57 -20.08
N GLN A 169 -10.48 23.27 -20.36
CA GLN A 169 -9.75 22.49 -21.35
C GLN A 169 -8.24 22.34 -21.13
N PRO A 170 -7.66 21.17 -21.48
CA PRO A 170 -6.25 21.13 -21.84
C PRO A 170 -6.07 22.12 -23.00
N SER A 171 -5.31 23.19 -22.75
CA SER A 171 -4.89 24.11 -23.81
C SER A 171 -4.14 23.29 -24.87
N SER A 172 -4.73 23.21 -26.06
CA SER A 172 -4.04 22.98 -27.34
C SER A 172 -3.22 21.68 -27.48
N GLY A 173 -3.79 20.51 -27.15
CA GLY A 173 -3.27 19.22 -27.61
C GLY A 173 -4.15 18.64 -28.72
N SER A 174 -3.71 18.70 -29.97
CA SER A 174 -4.32 18.03 -31.13
C SER A 174 -4.03 16.51 -31.15
N GLY A 175 -3.95 15.88 -29.96
CA GLY A 175 -3.69 14.46 -29.82
C GLY A 175 -4.92 13.61 -30.17
N GLU A 176 -4.69 12.42 -30.72
CA GLU A 176 -5.70 11.44 -31.13
C GLU A 176 -6.72 11.11 -30.02
N HIS A 177 -6.33 11.30 -28.74
CA HIS A 177 -7.12 10.91 -27.57
C HIS A 177 -7.50 12.06 -26.62
N ALA A 178 -7.43 13.32 -27.06
CA ALA A 178 -7.85 14.46 -26.22
C ALA A 178 -9.28 14.30 -25.67
N GLU A 179 -10.15 13.61 -26.40
CA GLU A 179 -11.51 13.25 -25.97
C GLU A 179 -11.52 12.13 -24.90
N LEU A 180 -10.65 11.12 -24.99
CA LEU A 180 -10.55 10.06 -23.99
C LEU A 180 -9.93 10.57 -22.68
N LEU A 181 -8.92 11.44 -22.75
CA LEU A 181 -8.40 12.13 -21.57
C LEU A 181 -9.48 12.98 -20.89
N ARG A 182 -10.34 13.65 -21.68
CA ARG A 182 -11.48 14.40 -21.15
C ARG A 182 -12.52 13.48 -20.49
N ARG A 183 -12.84 12.34 -21.10
CA ARG A 183 -13.72 11.32 -20.49
C ARG A 183 -13.11 10.74 -19.20
N THR A 184 -11.79 10.57 -19.14
CA THR A 184 -11.08 10.13 -17.93
C THR A 184 -11.13 11.18 -16.83
N HIS A 185 -10.97 12.46 -17.17
CA HIS A 185 -11.24 13.54 -16.24
C HIS A 185 -12.71 13.58 -15.78
N THR A 186 -13.64 13.11 -16.61
CA THR A 186 -15.05 12.94 -16.22
C THR A 186 -15.23 11.76 -15.26
N LEU A 187 -14.45 10.68 -15.37
CA LEU A 187 -14.42 9.59 -14.37
C LEU A 187 -13.98 10.11 -12.99
N LEU A 188 -12.99 10.99 -12.97
CA LEU A 188 -12.53 11.66 -11.73
C LEU A 188 -13.60 12.55 -11.08
N ASP A 189 -14.61 12.97 -11.86
CA ASP A 189 -15.74 13.78 -11.41
C ASP A 189 -17.01 12.95 -11.11
N MET A 190 -16.93 11.62 -11.19
CA MET A 190 -18.07 10.77 -10.87
C MET A 190 -18.52 10.91 -9.42
N SER A 191 -19.84 10.79 -9.23
CA SER A 191 -20.48 10.87 -7.91
C SER A 191 -19.79 9.94 -6.92
N GLY A 192 -19.51 10.45 -5.73
CA GLY A 192 -19.02 9.63 -4.62
C GLY A 192 -17.52 9.36 -4.58
N LEU A 193 -16.80 9.45 -5.71
CA LEU A 193 -15.35 9.18 -5.76
C LEU A 193 -14.59 10.14 -4.84
N ARG A 194 -14.97 11.41 -4.83
CA ARG A 194 -14.37 12.43 -3.98
C ARG A 194 -14.49 12.08 -2.49
N GLY A 195 -15.70 11.71 -2.06
CA GLY A 195 -15.94 11.28 -0.69
C GLY A 195 -15.15 10.01 -0.36
N ALA A 196 -15.09 9.05 -1.28
CA ALA A 196 -14.30 7.84 -1.15
C ALA A 196 -12.81 8.14 -0.95
N VAL A 197 -12.23 9.01 -1.77
CA VAL A 197 -10.83 9.44 -1.64
C VAL A 197 -10.57 10.18 -0.33
N MET A 198 -11.49 11.04 0.13
CA MET A 198 -11.38 11.71 1.44
C MET A 198 -11.37 10.70 2.61
N VAL A 199 -12.14 9.61 2.51
CA VAL A 199 -12.14 8.52 3.48
C VAL A 199 -10.87 7.66 3.37
N LEU A 200 -10.31 7.44 2.19
CA LEU A 200 -9.02 6.74 2.05
C LEU A 200 -7.84 7.58 2.52
N ALA A 201 -7.87 8.90 2.36
CA ALA A 201 -6.88 9.80 2.93
C ALA A 201 -6.85 9.72 4.47
N HIS A 202 -7.99 9.39 5.09
CA HIS A 202 -8.09 9.09 6.52
C HIS A 202 -7.45 7.74 6.91
N ALA A 203 -7.43 6.77 5.99
CA ALA A 203 -6.90 5.43 6.20
C ALA A 203 -5.36 5.34 6.10
N GLY A 204 -4.66 6.40 5.68
CA GLY A 204 -3.19 6.40 5.53
C GLY A 204 -2.43 6.44 6.87
N HIS A 205 -1.36 5.63 6.98
CA HIS A 205 -0.50 5.38 8.15
C HIS A 205 -1.20 4.64 9.30
N GLY A 206 -1.33 3.33 9.13
CA GLY A 206 -1.83 2.35 10.10
C GLY A 206 -3.11 1.65 9.73
N ASN A 207 -3.71 2.03 8.59
CA ASN A 207 -4.87 1.39 7.99
C ASN A 207 -5.92 0.94 9.01
N HIS A 208 -6.12 1.80 10.01
CA HIS A 208 -7.01 1.52 11.10
C HIS A 208 -8.43 1.35 10.57
N LEU A 209 -8.77 2.09 9.51
CA LEU A 209 -10.01 1.87 8.78
C LEU A 209 -10.09 0.45 8.23
N GLY A 210 -9.08 -0.07 7.53
CA GLY A 210 -9.05 -1.46 7.06
C GLY A 210 -9.20 -2.48 8.19
N LEU A 211 -8.53 -2.28 9.32
CA LEU A 211 -8.69 -3.14 10.50
C LEU A 211 -10.12 -3.07 11.07
N LEU A 212 -10.72 -1.88 11.15
CA LEU A 212 -12.12 -1.70 11.57
C LEU A 212 -13.13 -2.25 10.54
N SER A 213 -12.75 -2.24 9.25
CA SER A 213 -13.53 -2.81 8.14
C SER A 213 -13.60 -4.33 8.23
N SER A 214 -12.65 -4.92 8.95
CA SER A 214 -12.54 -6.34 9.25
C SER A 214 -13.34 -6.74 10.49
N LEU A 215 -14.41 -6.02 10.82
CA LEU A 215 -15.38 -6.45 11.83
C LEU A 215 -16.63 -6.99 11.13
N THR A 216 -17.09 -8.14 11.60
CA THR A 216 -18.42 -8.71 11.27
C THR A 216 -19.55 -7.84 11.85
N GLU A 217 -20.79 -8.11 11.44
CA GLU A 217 -21.97 -7.45 12.01
C GLU A 217 -22.19 -7.79 13.50
N ASP A 218 -21.74 -8.97 13.93
CA ASP A 218 -21.69 -9.38 15.33
C ASP A 218 -20.37 -8.97 16.02
N GLY A 219 -19.60 -8.05 15.43
CA GLY A 219 -18.45 -7.45 16.09
C GLY A 219 -17.25 -8.38 16.31
N ALA A 220 -17.33 -9.64 15.88
CA ALA A 220 -16.18 -10.50 15.73
C ALA A 220 -15.22 -9.93 14.68
N ALA A 221 -13.92 -10.06 14.90
CA ALA A 221 -12.95 -9.80 13.84
C ALA A 221 -13.14 -10.84 12.72
N ALA A 222 -13.53 -10.37 11.54
CA ALA A 222 -13.55 -11.11 10.29
C ALA A 222 -12.50 -10.48 9.39
N CYS A 223 -11.51 -11.23 8.95
CA CYS A 223 -10.37 -10.68 8.24
C CYS A 223 -10.68 -10.16 6.80
N ASP A 224 -11.93 -9.80 6.51
CA ASP A 224 -12.45 -9.40 5.20
C ASP A 224 -13.28 -8.10 5.31
N LEU A 225 -13.51 -7.39 4.21
CA LEU A 225 -14.11 -6.04 4.21
C LEU A 225 -15.63 -6.02 4.37
N ARG A 226 -16.12 -5.03 5.14
CA ARG A 226 -17.53 -4.61 5.08
C ARG A 226 -17.90 -4.15 3.66
N ALA A 227 -19.16 -4.31 3.29
CA ALA A 227 -19.64 -3.98 1.96
C ALA A 227 -19.42 -2.51 1.57
N ASP A 228 -19.56 -1.57 2.52
CA ASP A 228 -19.35 -0.14 2.27
C ASP A 228 -17.88 0.20 2.04
N HIS A 229 -16.96 -0.44 2.76
CA HIS A 229 -15.51 -0.31 2.53
C HIS A 229 -15.04 -1.03 1.28
N GLU A 230 -15.57 -2.22 0.98
CA GLU A 230 -15.35 -2.93 -0.28
C GLU A 230 -15.74 -2.05 -1.48
N ALA A 231 -16.94 -1.46 -1.44
CA ALA A 231 -17.42 -0.52 -2.46
C ALA A 231 -16.50 0.70 -2.61
N LEU A 232 -16.10 1.29 -1.49
CA LEU A 232 -15.25 2.47 -1.47
C LEU A 232 -13.86 2.18 -2.06
N PHE A 233 -13.24 1.06 -1.65
CA PHE A 233 -11.90 0.68 -2.10
C PHE A 233 -11.92 0.30 -3.57
N MET A 234 -12.91 -0.47 -4.02
CA MET A 234 -12.98 -0.90 -5.41
C MET A 234 -13.37 0.20 -6.38
N GLN A 235 -14.20 1.17 -5.97
CA GLN A 235 -14.43 2.39 -6.76
C GLN A 235 -13.12 3.13 -7.02
N VAL A 236 -12.35 3.37 -5.96
CA VAL A 236 -11.11 4.14 -6.05
C VAL A 236 -10.03 3.38 -6.83
N ALA A 237 -9.91 2.06 -6.62
CA ALA A 237 -9.00 1.21 -7.37
C ALA A 237 -9.35 1.15 -8.87
N ALA A 238 -10.64 1.04 -9.22
CA ALA A 238 -11.10 0.97 -10.60
C ALA A 238 -10.82 2.27 -11.38
N VAL A 239 -11.08 3.43 -10.75
CA VAL A 239 -10.74 4.73 -11.36
C VAL A 239 -9.22 4.90 -11.46
N GLY A 240 -8.47 4.48 -10.44
CA GLY A 240 -7.00 4.52 -10.45
C GLY A 240 -6.39 3.73 -11.61
N VAL A 241 -6.76 2.46 -11.76
CA VAL A 241 -6.20 1.61 -12.83
C VAL A 241 -6.58 2.09 -14.23
N ALA A 242 -7.81 2.59 -14.41
CA ALA A 242 -8.24 3.17 -15.69
C ALA A 242 -7.48 4.46 -16.02
N ALA A 243 -7.26 5.32 -15.02
CA ALA A 243 -6.48 6.55 -15.17
C ALA A 243 -4.99 6.24 -15.49
N THR A 244 -4.40 5.23 -14.85
CA THR A 244 -3.04 4.77 -15.18
C THR A 244 -2.96 4.24 -16.60
N LEU A 245 -3.88 3.35 -17.02
CA LEU A 245 -3.94 2.81 -18.38
C LEU A 245 -3.96 3.92 -19.43
N LEU A 246 -4.86 4.89 -19.26
CA LEU A 246 -5.04 6.00 -20.21
C LEU A 246 -3.83 6.93 -20.21
N GLY A 247 -3.28 7.24 -19.03
CA GLY A 247 -2.11 8.09 -18.93
C GLY A 247 -0.86 7.46 -19.56
N VAL A 248 -0.64 6.16 -19.36
CA VAL A 248 0.46 5.42 -20.00
C VAL A 248 0.24 5.36 -21.52
N ALA A 249 -0.96 4.97 -21.98
CA ALA A 249 -1.27 4.85 -23.41
C ALA A 249 -1.11 6.17 -24.18
N GLU A 250 -1.34 7.31 -23.54
CA GLU A 250 -1.08 8.62 -24.14
C GLU A 250 0.41 9.00 -24.12
N THR A 251 1.14 8.58 -23.10
CA THR A 251 2.52 9.01 -22.88
C THR A 251 3.53 8.20 -23.68
N VAL A 252 3.24 6.92 -23.93
CA VAL A 252 4.05 5.97 -24.72
C VAL A 252 3.18 5.18 -25.69
N PRO A 253 2.51 5.85 -26.65
CA PRO A 253 1.60 5.19 -27.59
C PRO A 253 2.27 4.10 -28.45
N GLU A 254 3.59 4.20 -28.64
CA GLU A 254 4.40 3.26 -29.41
C GLU A 254 4.62 1.90 -28.71
N THR A 255 4.46 1.81 -27.38
CA THR A 255 4.58 0.54 -26.64
C THR A 255 3.26 -0.21 -26.55
N TRP A 256 2.22 0.29 -27.22
CA TRP A 256 0.92 -0.35 -27.24
C TRP A 256 0.95 -1.66 -28.06
N PRO A 257 0.37 -2.77 -27.57
CA PRO A 257 0.35 -4.04 -28.30
C PRO A 257 -0.32 -3.91 -29.68
N ALA A 258 0.37 -4.33 -30.74
CA ALA A 258 -0.08 -4.16 -32.12
C ALA A 258 -1.34 -4.98 -32.47
N ASP A 259 -1.58 -6.07 -31.75
CA ASP A 259 -2.70 -6.99 -31.91
C ASP A 259 -3.98 -6.52 -31.19
N VAL A 260 -3.89 -5.52 -30.31
CA VAL A 260 -5.04 -4.99 -29.57
C VAL A 260 -5.44 -3.62 -30.11
N SER A 261 -6.68 -3.48 -30.57
CA SER A 261 -7.19 -2.18 -31.02
C SER A 261 -7.26 -1.19 -29.85
N ARG A 262 -6.35 -0.22 -29.84
CA ARG A 262 -6.14 0.72 -28.72
C ARG A 262 -7.41 1.48 -28.32
N ARG A 263 -8.00 2.23 -29.24
CA ARG A 263 -9.12 3.13 -28.94
C ARG A 263 -10.35 2.39 -28.38
N PRO A 264 -10.88 1.33 -29.03
CA PRO A 264 -11.99 0.56 -28.48
C PRO A 264 -11.68 -0.05 -27.11
N PHE A 265 -10.46 -0.53 -26.89
CA PHE A 265 -10.04 -1.10 -25.62
C PHE A 265 -10.08 -0.06 -24.49
N LEU A 266 -9.53 1.14 -24.75
CA LEU A 266 -9.52 2.26 -23.80
C LEU A 266 -10.94 2.77 -23.51
N GLU A 267 -11.79 2.92 -24.53
CA GLU A 267 -13.19 3.31 -24.38
C GLU A 267 -13.95 2.33 -23.48
N ARG A 268 -13.77 1.03 -23.71
CA ARG A 268 -14.40 -0.02 -22.92
C ARG A 268 -13.91 -0.03 -21.47
N ALA A 269 -12.61 0.17 -21.23
CA ALA A 269 -12.06 0.25 -19.88
C ALA A 269 -12.67 1.41 -19.06
N VAL A 270 -12.85 2.58 -19.69
CA VAL A 270 -13.51 3.75 -19.07
C VAL A 270 -14.96 3.44 -18.71
N GLU A 271 -15.71 2.80 -19.60
CA GLU A 271 -17.10 2.41 -19.35
C GLU A 271 -17.21 1.42 -18.20
N LEU A 272 -16.35 0.40 -18.16
CA LEU A 272 -16.33 -0.60 -17.10
C LEU A 272 -15.94 0.01 -15.74
N ALA A 273 -14.99 0.95 -15.72
CA ALA A 273 -14.67 1.70 -14.50
C ALA A 273 -15.85 2.56 -14.02
N ALA A 274 -16.62 3.16 -14.95
CA ALA A 274 -17.84 3.87 -14.62
C ALA A 274 -18.93 2.93 -14.05
N ASP A 275 -19.08 1.72 -14.58
CA ASP A 275 -20.01 0.72 -14.06
C ASP A 275 -19.66 0.32 -12.61
N VAL A 276 -18.36 0.16 -12.29
CA VAL A 276 -17.91 -0.09 -10.92
C VAL A 276 -18.30 1.06 -10.00
N ALA A 277 -18.02 2.30 -10.40
CA ALA A 277 -18.37 3.47 -9.60
C ALA A 277 -19.88 3.62 -9.40
N ALA A 278 -20.69 3.39 -10.45
CA ALA A 278 -22.14 3.40 -10.37
C ALA A 278 -22.69 2.30 -9.44
N ALA A 279 -22.05 1.12 -9.39
CA ALA A 279 -22.43 0.05 -8.48
C ALA A 279 -21.97 0.29 -7.03
N ALA A 280 -20.86 0.99 -6.82
CA ALA A 280 -20.31 1.27 -5.50
C ALA A 280 -21.11 2.35 -4.73
N VAL A 281 -21.52 3.41 -5.43
CA VAL A 281 -22.16 4.59 -4.85
C VAL A 281 -23.38 4.27 -3.98
N PRO A 282 -24.35 3.45 -4.41
CA PRO A 282 -25.50 3.09 -3.57
C PRO A 282 -25.14 2.39 -2.26
N ILE A 283 -23.95 1.78 -2.17
CA ILE A 283 -23.49 1.02 -1.00
C ILE A 283 -22.82 1.96 0.00
N HIS A 284 -21.85 2.78 -0.44
CA HIS A 284 -21.11 3.68 0.46
C HIS A 284 -21.79 5.05 0.65
N LYS A 285 -22.72 5.46 -0.24
CA LYS A 285 -23.59 6.66 -0.12
C LYS A 285 -22.84 7.99 0.07
N LEU A 286 -21.75 8.20 -0.68
CA LEU A 286 -20.95 9.43 -0.63
C LEU A 286 -21.17 10.35 -1.84
N ASP A 287 -22.21 10.10 -2.65
CA ASP A 287 -22.53 10.79 -3.91
C ASP A 287 -22.72 12.29 -3.80
N THR A 288 -23.15 12.78 -2.63
CA THR A 288 -23.38 14.21 -2.41
C THR A 288 -22.12 15.01 -2.07
N ALA A 289 -20.94 14.39 -2.05
CA ALA A 289 -19.67 15.07 -1.76
C ALA A 289 -19.32 16.08 -2.87
N ARG A 290 -19.57 17.36 -2.60
CA ARG A 290 -19.26 18.52 -3.44
C ARG A 290 -17.79 18.94 -3.32
N ARG A 291 -17.35 19.78 -4.25
CA ARG A 291 -16.03 20.42 -4.17
C ARG A 291 -16.02 21.45 -3.02
N PRO A 292 -15.07 21.39 -2.07
CA PRO A 292 -14.85 22.43 -1.09
C PRO A 292 -14.51 23.74 -1.82
N THR A 293 -14.97 24.84 -1.25
CA THR A 293 -14.51 26.17 -1.65
C THR A 293 -13.00 26.24 -1.42
N PRO A 294 -12.17 26.64 -2.41
CA PRO A 294 -10.74 26.66 -2.23
C PRO A 294 -10.38 27.61 -1.09
N GLN A 295 -9.81 27.06 -0.02
CA GLN A 295 -9.06 27.89 0.92
C GLN A 295 -7.72 28.19 0.27
N ALA A 296 -7.33 29.46 0.23
CA ALA A 296 -6.01 29.88 -0.22
C ALA A 296 -4.96 29.27 0.72
N ARG A 297 -4.48 28.07 0.40
CA ARG A 297 -3.29 27.54 1.06
C ARG A 297 -2.12 28.40 0.64
N LYS A 298 -1.37 28.93 1.61
CA LYS A 298 -0.03 29.47 1.35
C LYS A 298 0.75 28.35 0.66
N LYS A 299 1.15 28.55 -0.60
CA LYS A 299 2.10 27.65 -1.27
C LYS A 299 3.24 27.42 -0.28
N SER A 300 3.50 26.16 0.07
CA SER A 300 4.72 25.84 0.79
C SER A 300 5.87 26.19 -0.15
N THR A 301 6.49 27.34 0.07
CA THR A 301 7.62 27.86 -0.72
C THR A 301 8.95 27.27 -0.28
N LYS A 302 8.94 26.20 0.55
CA LYS A 302 10.19 25.50 0.84
C LYS A 302 10.59 24.75 -0.42
N ALA A 303 11.50 25.35 -1.18
CA ALA A 303 12.29 24.63 -2.15
C ALA A 303 12.85 23.39 -1.44
N PRO A 304 12.73 22.19 -2.04
CA PRO A 304 13.37 21.01 -1.47
C PRO A 304 14.85 21.34 -1.26
N PRO A 305 15.44 20.94 -0.12
CA PRO A 305 16.86 21.15 0.09
C PRO A 305 17.62 20.56 -1.10
N VAL A 306 18.65 21.27 -1.58
CA VAL A 306 19.55 20.73 -2.60
C VAL A 306 20.30 19.58 -1.94
N VAL A 307 19.80 18.37 -2.11
CA VAL A 307 20.42 17.17 -1.57
C VAL A 307 21.58 16.83 -2.49
N LEU A 308 22.81 16.99 -1.99
CA LEU A 308 24.01 16.58 -2.72
C LEU A 308 23.92 15.09 -3.04
N MET A 309 24.07 14.74 -4.32
CA MET A 309 24.13 13.36 -4.79
C MET A 309 25.27 12.61 -4.09
N ARG A 310 24.95 11.46 -3.49
CA ARG A 310 25.95 10.59 -2.88
C ARG A 310 26.74 9.85 -3.97
N PRO A 311 28.05 9.65 -3.81
CA PRO A 311 28.85 8.93 -4.81
C PRO A 311 28.32 7.53 -5.13
N GLY A 312 27.77 6.84 -4.13
CA GLY A 312 27.28 5.46 -4.28
C GLY A 312 25.94 5.29 -5.01
N ILE A 313 25.37 6.34 -5.62
CA ILE A 313 24.11 6.23 -6.40
C ILE A 313 24.33 5.72 -7.82
N VAL A 314 25.54 5.91 -8.33
CA VAL A 314 25.98 5.46 -9.66
C VAL A 314 26.78 4.20 -9.43
N LEU A 315 26.31 3.08 -9.97
CA LEU A 315 27.02 1.81 -9.92
C LEU A 315 27.86 1.67 -11.18
N ASP A 316 29.09 1.21 -11.01
CA ASP A 316 29.91 0.81 -12.14
C ASP A 316 29.33 -0.47 -12.76
N ALA A 317 29.50 -0.64 -14.07
CA ALA A 317 29.00 -1.83 -14.78
C ALA A 317 29.60 -3.14 -14.21
N GLU A 318 30.82 -3.07 -13.66
CA GLU A 318 31.51 -4.19 -13.01
C GLU A 318 30.91 -4.55 -11.63
N GLU A 319 30.18 -3.63 -10.99
CA GLU A 319 29.50 -3.85 -9.71
C GLU A 319 28.11 -4.49 -9.89
N LEU A 320 27.63 -4.62 -11.13
CA LEU A 320 26.34 -5.23 -11.43
C LEU A 320 26.41 -6.73 -11.17
N LEU A 321 25.56 -7.18 -10.24
CA LEU A 321 25.49 -8.59 -9.87
C LEU A 321 24.44 -9.31 -10.75
N PRO A 322 24.62 -10.59 -11.13
CA PRO A 322 23.66 -11.36 -11.95
C PRO A 322 22.61 -12.05 -11.08
N ASP A 323 21.31 -12.02 -11.37
CA ASP A 323 20.22 -12.50 -10.48
C ASP A 323 20.31 -14.02 -10.12
N VAL A 324 21.15 -14.36 -9.15
CA VAL A 324 21.51 -15.76 -8.76
C VAL A 324 21.24 -16.09 -7.29
N ASN A 325 20.74 -15.13 -6.50
CA ASN A 325 20.46 -15.36 -5.08
C ASN A 325 19.27 -16.30 -4.92
N SER A 326 19.42 -17.36 -4.12
CA SER A 326 18.31 -18.24 -3.74
C SER A 326 17.67 -17.75 -2.44
N VAL A 327 16.33 -17.78 -2.42
CA VAL A 327 15.48 -17.51 -1.26
C VAL A 327 15.00 -18.78 -0.56
N ASP A 328 15.43 -19.96 -1.00
CA ASP A 328 14.85 -21.24 -0.57
C ASP A 328 14.97 -21.47 0.95
N ALA A 329 16.12 -21.10 1.53
CA ALA A 329 16.34 -21.20 2.97
C ALA A 329 15.42 -20.25 3.76
N VAL A 330 15.18 -19.04 3.23
CA VAL A 330 14.26 -18.06 3.83
C VAL A 330 12.83 -18.57 3.77
N ILE A 331 12.42 -19.12 2.62
CA ILE A 331 11.10 -19.71 2.42
C ILE A 331 10.87 -20.87 3.39
N ALA A 332 11.83 -21.79 3.51
CA ALA A 332 11.72 -22.93 4.42
C ALA A 332 11.57 -22.47 5.89
N ALA A 333 12.36 -21.49 6.31
CA ALA A 333 12.26 -20.92 7.65
C ALA A 333 10.91 -20.23 7.90
N ALA A 334 10.41 -19.46 6.92
CA ALA A 334 9.13 -18.76 6.99
C ALA A 334 7.94 -19.73 7.00
N GLN A 335 8.02 -20.85 6.26
CA GLN A 335 7.00 -21.91 6.31
C GLN A 335 6.93 -22.58 7.68
N GLU A 336 8.08 -22.81 8.32
CA GLU A 336 8.11 -23.35 9.69
C GLU A 336 7.55 -22.34 10.70
N TYR A 337 7.81 -21.04 10.50
CA TYR A 337 7.17 -19.96 11.26
C TYR A 337 5.64 -19.97 11.10
N ASP A 338 5.12 -20.03 9.87
CA ASP A 338 3.67 -20.10 9.61
C ASP A 338 3.03 -21.37 10.18
N ARG A 339 3.76 -22.49 10.19
CA ARG A 339 3.29 -23.70 10.85
C ARG A 339 3.11 -23.46 12.36
N LEU A 340 4.12 -22.85 13.01
CA LEU A 340 4.06 -22.51 14.43
C LEU A 340 2.89 -21.55 14.76
N THR A 341 2.64 -20.54 13.93
CA THR A 341 1.53 -19.59 14.18
C THR A 341 0.16 -20.26 14.11
N ARG A 342 0.01 -21.29 13.28
CA ARG A 342 -1.24 -22.06 13.13
C ARG A 342 -1.41 -23.17 14.17
N SER A 343 -0.33 -23.86 14.53
CA SER A 343 -0.38 -25.05 15.39
C SER A 343 -0.05 -24.79 16.86
N GLY A 344 0.67 -23.69 17.17
CA GLY A 344 1.25 -23.44 18.49
C GLY A 344 0.20 -23.15 19.54
N TRP A 345 -0.72 -22.20 19.28
CA TRP A 345 -1.77 -21.83 20.21
C TRP A 345 -2.87 -20.99 19.55
N SER A 346 -4.14 -21.41 19.68
CA SER A 346 -5.30 -20.68 19.17
C SER A 346 -6.04 -19.97 20.31
N THR A 347 -5.71 -18.72 20.57
CA THR A 347 -6.55 -17.85 21.40
C THR A 347 -7.84 -17.58 20.61
N ARG A 348 -9.01 -18.01 21.10
CA ARG A 348 -10.29 -17.55 20.54
C ARG A 348 -10.58 -16.17 21.13
N PRO A 349 -10.36 -15.04 20.43
CA PRO A 349 -10.43 -13.72 21.06
C PRO A 349 -11.83 -13.35 21.55
N GLN A 350 -12.84 -14.12 21.10
CA GLN A 350 -14.25 -13.99 21.49
C GLN A 350 -14.59 -14.68 22.81
N THR A 351 -13.76 -15.60 23.31
CA THR A 351 -14.06 -16.41 24.50
C THR A 351 -13.50 -15.83 25.80
N PHE A 352 -12.81 -14.69 25.74
CA PHE A 352 -12.28 -14.02 26.91
C PHE A 352 -13.22 -12.89 27.32
N ASP A 353 -13.52 -12.81 28.61
CA ASP A 353 -14.33 -11.74 29.17
C ASP A 353 -13.51 -10.45 29.16
N GLN A 354 -13.87 -9.50 28.28
CA GLN A 354 -13.38 -8.11 28.23
C GLN A 354 -12.03 -7.75 27.55
N PRO A 355 -11.49 -8.45 26.52
CA PRO A 355 -10.33 -7.93 25.78
C PRO A 355 -10.68 -6.67 24.99
N THR A 356 -9.76 -5.69 25.01
CA THR A 356 -9.92 -4.44 24.24
C THR A 356 -10.05 -4.73 22.74
N LEU A 357 -10.88 -3.95 22.05
CA LEU A 357 -11.07 -4.06 20.59
C LEU A 357 -9.73 -4.02 19.84
N HIS A 358 -8.79 -3.18 20.27
CA HIS A 358 -7.50 -3.04 19.63
C HIS A 358 -6.60 -4.27 19.77
N ALA A 359 -6.65 -4.97 20.91
CA ALA A 359 -5.92 -6.24 21.06
C ALA A 359 -6.49 -7.31 20.11
N LYS A 360 -7.83 -7.39 19.97
CA LYS A 360 -8.48 -8.29 19.01
C LYS A 360 -8.08 -7.95 17.57
N LEU A 361 -8.09 -6.67 17.21
CA LEU A 361 -7.73 -6.22 15.85
C LEU A 361 -6.26 -6.43 15.54
N ALA A 362 -5.35 -6.21 16.49
CA ALA A 362 -3.93 -6.46 16.32
C ALA A 362 -3.66 -7.96 16.12
N TYR A 363 -4.23 -8.83 16.96
CA TYR A 363 -4.06 -10.27 16.86
C TYR A 363 -4.59 -10.83 15.54
N ASN A 364 -5.84 -10.54 15.20
CA ASN A 364 -6.46 -11.06 13.98
C ASN A 364 -5.91 -10.38 12.73
N GLY A 365 -5.56 -9.09 12.80
CA GLY A 365 -4.88 -8.37 11.73
C GLY A 365 -3.48 -8.94 11.45
N GLY A 366 -2.75 -9.32 12.49
CA GLY A 366 -1.47 -10.04 12.39
C GLY A 366 -1.60 -11.36 11.64
N HIS A 367 -2.55 -12.21 12.04
CA HIS A 367 -2.86 -13.46 11.33
C HIS A 367 -3.31 -13.22 9.89
N SER A 368 -4.22 -12.28 9.67
CA SER A 368 -4.75 -11.93 8.35
C SER A 368 -3.65 -11.48 7.37
N ASN A 369 -2.77 -10.58 7.80
CA ASN A 369 -1.71 -10.08 6.93
C ASN A 369 -0.61 -11.13 6.74
N LEU A 370 -0.27 -11.91 7.77
CA LEU A 370 0.67 -13.03 7.62
C LEU A 370 0.12 -14.06 6.63
N GLN A 371 -1.16 -14.41 6.74
CA GLN A 371 -1.82 -15.30 5.79
C GLN A 371 -1.80 -14.73 4.37
N ALA A 372 -2.00 -13.41 4.20
CA ALA A 372 -1.89 -12.76 2.89
C ALA A 372 -0.48 -12.94 2.29
N VAL A 373 0.58 -12.83 3.08
CA VAL A 373 1.96 -13.11 2.63
C VAL A 373 2.13 -14.60 2.31
N MET A 374 1.86 -15.47 3.28
CA MET A 374 2.18 -16.91 3.19
C MET A 374 1.31 -17.66 2.16
N ALA A 375 0.11 -17.16 1.85
CA ALA A 375 -0.74 -17.73 0.81
C ALA A 375 -0.37 -17.27 -0.60
N THR A 376 0.45 -16.22 -0.75
CA THR A 376 0.68 -15.58 -2.05
C THR A 376 2.13 -15.42 -2.45
N TYR A 377 3.12 -15.56 -1.55
CA TYR A 377 4.53 -15.27 -1.84
C TYR A 377 5.11 -16.02 -3.06
N ASP A 378 4.61 -17.23 -3.34
CA ASP A 378 5.01 -18.09 -4.47
C ASP A 378 3.97 -18.13 -5.61
N LYS A 379 2.95 -17.27 -5.57
CA LYS A 379 1.83 -17.25 -6.53
C LYS A 379 1.86 -16.00 -7.42
N PRO A 380 1.19 -16.04 -8.59
CA PRO A 380 0.94 -14.83 -9.36
C PRO A 380 0.28 -13.75 -8.48
N GLY A 381 0.84 -12.55 -8.47
CA GLY A 381 0.40 -11.46 -7.60
C GLY A 381 1.24 -11.26 -6.34
N SER A 382 2.22 -12.14 -6.06
CA SER A 382 3.16 -12.03 -4.93
C SER A 382 3.87 -10.67 -4.90
N ALA A 383 4.31 -10.19 -6.07
CA ALA A 383 4.99 -8.91 -6.25
C ALA A 383 4.20 -7.69 -5.77
N VAL A 384 2.89 -7.86 -5.56
CA VAL A 384 2.03 -6.86 -4.96
C VAL A 384 1.60 -7.26 -3.56
N ILE A 385 0.94 -8.41 -3.39
CA ILE A 385 0.22 -8.70 -2.13
C ILE A 385 1.20 -8.80 -0.95
N ALA A 386 2.32 -9.53 -1.15
CA ALA A 386 3.21 -9.86 -0.06
C ALA A 386 3.96 -8.61 0.49
N PRO A 387 4.58 -7.74 -0.32
CA PRO A 387 5.24 -6.53 0.19
C PRO A 387 4.28 -5.57 0.89
N TYR A 388 3.04 -5.41 0.38
CA TYR A 388 2.03 -4.59 1.06
C TYR A 388 1.69 -5.15 2.44
N ALA A 389 1.45 -6.46 2.54
CA ALA A 389 1.10 -7.10 3.80
C ALA A 389 2.27 -7.08 4.80
N ALA A 390 3.50 -7.34 4.34
CA ALA A 390 4.71 -7.28 5.16
C ALA A 390 4.97 -5.86 5.70
N ARG A 391 4.89 -4.84 4.84
CA ARG A 391 5.01 -3.42 5.27
C ARG A 391 3.99 -3.09 6.35
N MET A 392 2.75 -3.54 6.17
CA MET A 392 1.68 -3.30 7.14
C MET A 392 1.90 -4.01 8.48
N LEU A 393 2.39 -5.26 8.45
CA LEU A 393 2.78 -5.99 9.66
C LEU A 393 3.86 -5.23 10.42
N LEU A 394 4.89 -4.75 9.73
CA LEU A 394 5.98 -3.99 10.32
C LEU A 394 5.50 -2.68 10.97
N GLU A 395 4.67 -1.93 10.25
CA GLU A 395 4.15 -0.64 10.69
C GLU A 395 3.30 -0.77 11.96
N GLU A 396 2.40 -1.75 12.00
CA GLU A 396 1.56 -2.00 13.17
C GLU A 396 2.34 -2.64 14.33
N ALA A 397 3.31 -3.51 14.05
CA ALA A 397 4.19 -4.08 15.06
C ALA A 397 4.99 -2.99 15.79
N ALA A 398 5.58 -2.04 15.06
CA ALA A 398 6.31 -0.92 15.63
C ALA A 398 5.41 -0.06 16.54
N ARG A 399 4.18 0.25 16.09
CA ARG A 399 3.20 0.98 16.91
C ARG A 399 2.78 0.22 18.16
N MET A 400 2.61 -1.09 18.04
CA MET A 400 2.21 -1.94 19.16
C MET A 400 3.35 -2.04 20.18
N ARG A 401 4.58 -2.30 19.71
CA ARG A 401 5.79 -2.32 20.54
C ARG A 401 5.95 -0.98 21.25
N TRP A 402 5.93 0.14 20.54
CA TRP A 402 6.02 1.47 21.15
C TRP A 402 4.96 1.68 22.25
N ARG A 403 3.71 1.28 22.01
CA ARG A 403 2.63 1.47 23.00
C ARG A 403 2.84 0.65 24.26
N TYR A 404 3.14 -0.64 24.13
CA TYR A 404 3.14 -1.60 25.24
C TYR A 404 4.50 -1.78 25.91
N SER A 405 5.57 -1.19 25.37
CA SER A 405 6.91 -1.23 25.96
C SER A 405 7.21 -0.02 26.85
N ALA A 406 6.16 0.69 27.25
CA ALA A 406 6.27 1.76 28.23
C ALA A 406 6.70 1.13 29.56
N GLY A 407 7.89 1.51 30.07
CA GLY A 407 8.53 0.86 31.22
C GLY A 407 7.73 0.92 32.53
N ASP A 408 6.62 1.65 32.57
CA ASP A 408 5.70 1.73 33.70
C ASP A 408 4.23 1.95 33.24
N PRO A 409 3.24 1.71 34.13
CA PRO A 409 1.82 1.85 33.80
C PRO A 409 1.36 3.26 33.43
N GLU A 410 1.99 4.32 33.94
CA GLU A 410 1.59 5.71 33.63
C GLU A 410 2.08 6.09 32.23
N ALA A 411 3.32 5.74 31.89
CA ALA A 411 3.84 5.88 30.55
C ALA A 411 2.98 5.09 29.54
N PHE A 412 2.50 3.89 29.89
CA PHE A 412 1.56 3.14 29.07
C PHE A 412 0.25 3.91 28.83
N LYS A 413 -0.37 4.43 29.90
CA LYS A 413 -1.61 5.22 29.80
C LYS A 413 -1.43 6.44 28.89
N VAL A 414 -0.30 7.15 29.01
CA VAL A 414 0.02 8.30 28.16
C VAL A 414 0.14 7.89 26.69
N ARG A 415 0.94 6.85 26.38
CA ARG A 415 1.12 6.38 24.99
C ARG A 415 -0.18 5.82 24.40
N ALA A 416 -0.98 5.10 25.20
CA ALA A 416 -2.28 4.59 24.79
C ALA A 416 -3.25 5.74 24.48
N LYS A 417 -3.33 6.76 25.33
CA LYS A 417 -4.14 7.96 25.08
C LYS A 417 -3.71 8.68 23.81
N GLN A 418 -2.40 8.90 23.63
CA GLN A 418 -1.83 9.53 22.45
C GLN A 418 -2.18 8.76 21.17
N TYR A 419 -2.08 7.43 21.18
CA TYR A 419 -2.47 6.58 20.05
C TYR A 419 -3.96 6.71 19.72
N PHE A 420 -4.85 6.58 20.70
CA PHE A 420 -6.29 6.66 20.42
C PHE A 420 -6.77 8.08 20.06
N ASP A 421 -6.18 9.12 20.66
CA ASP A 421 -6.41 10.51 20.27
C ASP A 421 -5.98 10.77 18.81
N GLU A 422 -4.96 10.06 18.30
CA GLU A 422 -4.55 10.15 16.90
C GLU A 422 -5.71 9.78 15.95
N PHE A 423 -6.26 8.59 16.14
CA PHE A 423 -7.36 8.07 15.30
C PHE A 423 -8.67 8.81 15.53
N ARG A 424 -8.99 9.21 16.78
CA ARG A 424 -10.18 10.02 17.07
C ARG A 424 -10.14 11.37 16.37
N ALA A 425 -9.03 12.11 16.45
CA ALA A 425 -8.97 13.40 15.77
C ALA A 425 -8.93 13.27 14.25
N ARG A 426 -8.27 12.24 13.70
CA ARG A 426 -8.36 11.93 12.27
C ARG A 426 -9.80 11.66 11.86
N ARG A 427 -10.56 10.87 12.64
CA ARG A 427 -11.94 10.48 12.32
C ARG A 427 -12.84 11.72 12.33
N ARG A 428 -12.73 12.52 13.38
CA ARG A 428 -13.43 13.79 13.53
C ARG A 428 -13.14 14.72 12.34
N LYS A 429 -11.87 14.94 12.01
CA LYS A 429 -11.46 15.78 10.86
C LYS A 429 -12.07 15.28 9.55
N THR A 430 -12.09 13.98 9.31
CA THR A 430 -12.65 13.41 8.07
C THR A 430 -14.16 13.57 8.01
N ILE A 431 -14.88 13.32 9.11
CA ILE A 431 -16.32 13.55 9.19
C ILE A 431 -16.65 15.03 8.96
N GLU A 432 -15.91 15.94 9.60
CA GLU A 432 -16.06 17.39 9.41
C GLU A 432 -15.78 17.81 7.96
N THR A 433 -14.76 17.22 7.33
CA THR A 433 -14.41 17.49 5.93
C THR A 433 -15.49 16.99 4.96
N LEU A 434 -16.01 15.78 5.17
CA LEU A 434 -17.11 15.21 4.39
C LEU A 434 -18.39 16.04 4.54
N ALA A 435 -18.74 16.39 5.78
CA ALA A 435 -19.91 17.21 6.08
C ALA A 435 -19.80 18.62 5.48
N GLY A 436 -18.64 19.26 5.61
CA GLY A 436 -18.35 20.55 4.97
C GLY A 436 -18.37 20.48 3.45
N SER A 437 -18.17 19.29 2.88
CA SER A 437 -18.30 19.01 1.45
C SER A 437 -19.72 18.61 1.04
N GLY A 438 -20.73 18.66 1.93
CA GLY A 438 -22.12 18.38 1.57
C GLY A 438 -22.56 16.91 1.70
N VAL A 439 -21.74 16.04 2.28
CA VAL A 439 -22.18 14.69 2.71
C VAL A 439 -23.06 14.82 3.96
N PRO A 440 -24.26 14.21 4.01
CA PRO A 440 -25.05 14.17 5.23
C PRO A 440 -24.22 13.62 6.39
N ARG A 441 -24.24 14.31 7.55
CA ARG A 441 -23.46 13.87 8.72
C ARG A 441 -23.75 12.42 9.10
N ALA A 442 -25.00 11.98 9.01
CA ALA A 442 -25.38 10.59 9.28
C ALA A 442 -24.60 9.60 8.41
N GLU A 443 -24.44 9.88 7.11
CA GLU A 443 -23.68 9.03 6.18
C GLU A 443 -22.17 9.10 6.43
N ALA A 444 -21.64 10.30 6.73
CA ALA A 444 -20.24 10.48 7.13
C ALA A 444 -19.92 9.75 8.45
N HIS A 445 -20.85 9.68 9.39
CA HIS A 445 -20.70 8.90 10.62
C HIS A 445 -20.81 7.39 10.36
N ARG A 446 -21.71 6.97 9.46
CA ARG A 446 -21.97 5.56 9.13
C ARG A 446 -20.72 4.84 8.64
N ILE A 447 -19.89 5.46 7.79
CA ILE A 447 -18.67 4.83 7.24
C ILE A 447 -17.65 4.47 8.34
N PHE A 448 -17.71 5.14 9.48
CA PHE A 448 -16.85 4.88 10.66
C PHE A 448 -17.61 4.23 11.82
N ALA A 449 -18.88 3.87 11.64
CA ALA A 449 -19.66 3.22 12.67
C ALA A 449 -19.07 1.83 12.95
N LEU A 450 -18.98 1.47 14.23
CA LEU A 450 -18.67 0.10 14.63
C LEU A 450 -19.98 -0.70 14.70
N PRO A 451 -19.93 -2.03 14.59
CA PRO A 451 -21.08 -2.88 14.89
C PRO A 451 -21.66 -2.58 16.27
N GLY A 452 -23.00 -2.58 16.40
CA GLY A 452 -23.69 -2.06 17.59
C GLY A 452 -23.41 -2.81 18.89
N ASN A 453 -22.88 -4.02 18.81
CA ASN A 453 -22.49 -4.84 19.96
C ASN A 453 -21.00 -4.71 20.34
N ILE A 454 -20.22 -3.89 19.60
CA ILE A 454 -18.85 -3.56 19.96
C ILE A 454 -18.85 -2.43 20.98
N GLN A 455 -18.52 -2.78 22.23
CA GLN A 455 -18.21 -1.80 23.26
C GLN A 455 -16.73 -1.42 23.15
N VAL A 456 -16.46 -0.15 22.84
CA VAL A 456 -15.11 0.41 22.99
C VAL A 456 -14.96 0.76 24.48
N ILE A 457 -13.95 0.23 25.16
CA ILE A 457 -13.73 0.45 26.61
C ILE A 457 -13.25 1.90 26.90
N THR A 458 -12.78 2.60 25.87
CA THR A 458 -12.45 4.04 25.90
C THR A 458 -13.32 4.82 24.91
N PRO A 459 -14.66 4.72 24.96
CA PRO A 459 -15.53 5.26 23.92
C PRO A 459 -15.70 6.79 24.03
N GLU A 460 -15.40 7.38 25.20
CA GLU A 460 -15.83 8.73 25.57
C GLU A 460 -14.71 9.61 26.14
N ASP A 461 -13.44 9.21 26.02
CA ASP A 461 -12.36 10.15 26.32
C ASP A 461 -12.46 11.33 25.34
N GLU A 462 -12.52 12.55 25.88
CA GLU A 462 -12.36 13.75 25.06
C GLU A 462 -10.96 13.75 24.41
N ILE A 463 -10.88 14.24 23.17
CA ILE A 463 -9.59 14.47 22.51
C ILE A 463 -8.85 15.50 23.35
N ALA A 464 -7.66 15.15 23.86
CA ALA A 464 -6.95 16.03 24.78
C ALA A 464 -6.71 17.42 24.16
N PRO A 465 -6.94 18.52 24.92
CA PRO A 465 -6.44 19.82 24.52
C PRO A 465 -4.91 19.74 24.42
N ASN A 466 -4.33 20.24 23.33
CA ASN A 466 -2.90 20.13 23.02
C ASN A 466 -2.39 18.69 22.77
N ARG A 467 -3.19 17.83 22.13
CA ARG A 467 -2.81 16.48 21.69
C ARG A 467 -1.40 16.46 21.07
N GLN A 468 -0.52 15.63 21.62
CA GLN A 468 0.76 15.31 21.00
C GLN A 468 0.55 14.34 19.83
N ALA A 469 1.13 14.65 18.66
CA ALA A 469 1.12 13.74 17.53
C ALA A 469 1.89 12.46 17.87
N LEU A 470 1.52 11.32 17.29
CA LEU A 470 2.33 10.11 17.37
C LEU A 470 3.78 10.39 16.92
N PRO A 471 4.79 9.75 17.53
CA PRO A 471 6.13 9.69 16.95
C PRO A 471 6.09 9.26 15.49
N LYS A 472 7.08 9.70 14.71
CA LYS A 472 7.25 9.22 13.34
C LYS A 472 7.45 7.70 13.35
N ILE A 473 7.01 7.03 12.29
CA ILE A 473 7.15 5.58 12.19
C ILE A 473 8.62 5.17 12.26
N ASP A 474 9.52 5.92 11.62
CA ASP A 474 10.97 5.67 11.64
C ASP A 474 11.53 5.62 13.07
N THR A 475 11.08 6.53 13.94
CA THR A 475 11.44 6.51 15.37
C THR A 475 10.95 5.26 16.07
N MET A 476 9.71 4.83 15.80
CA MET A 476 9.16 3.60 16.39
C MET A 476 9.85 2.33 15.86
N LEU A 477 10.27 2.35 14.58
CA LEU A 477 11.01 1.25 13.95
C LEU A 477 12.40 1.12 14.56
N ARG A 478 13.12 2.23 14.76
CA ARG A 478 14.40 2.25 15.47
C ARG A 478 14.29 1.69 16.89
N GLU A 479 13.24 2.07 17.62
CA GLU A 479 12.97 1.52 18.96
C GLU A 479 12.70 0.00 18.91
N MET A 480 12.00 -0.48 17.88
CA MET A 480 11.75 -1.91 17.68
C MET A 480 13.03 -2.65 17.27
N GLY A 481 13.92 -2.00 16.52
CA GLY A 481 15.19 -2.53 16.03
C GLY A 481 16.30 -2.54 17.08
N ALA A 482 16.12 -1.86 18.22
CA ALA A 482 17.13 -1.78 19.29
C ALA A 482 17.77 -3.12 19.74
N PRO A 483 17.09 -4.28 19.69
CA PRO A 483 17.72 -5.57 20.00
C PRO A 483 18.69 -6.12 18.95
N TYR A 484 18.71 -5.57 17.73
CA TYR A 484 19.54 -6.02 16.61
C TYR A 484 20.89 -5.28 16.57
N PRO A 485 21.91 -5.84 15.90
CA PRO A 485 23.22 -5.19 15.75
C PRO A 485 23.15 -3.80 15.12
N GLU A 486 22.33 -3.61 14.09
CA GLU A 486 22.10 -2.30 13.47
C GLU A 486 20.63 -1.89 13.60
N PRO A 487 20.22 -1.21 14.70
CA PRO A 487 18.81 -0.89 14.95
C PRO A 487 18.07 -0.14 13.82
N GLY A 488 18.83 0.55 12.97
CA GLY A 488 18.36 1.27 11.80
C GLY A 488 17.86 0.39 10.64
N TRP A 489 18.16 -0.91 10.63
CA TRP A 489 17.81 -1.79 9.50
C TRP A 489 16.30 -1.85 9.24
N LEU A 490 15.47 -1.72 10.29
CA LEU A 490 14.01 -1.71 10.17
C LEU A 490 13.47 -0.43 9.50
N GLU A 491 14.16 0.71 9.67
CA GLU A 491 13.84 1.94 8.94
C GLU A 491 14.14 1.77 7.44
N VAL A 492 15.28 1.15 7.13
CA VAL A 492 15.68 0.80 5.76
C VAL A 492 14.71 -0.19 5.14
N ALA A 493 14.37 -1.28 5.84
CA ALA A 493 13.41 -2.29 5.41
C ALA A 493 12.04 -1.68 5.09
N TYR A 494 11.54 -0.79 5.97
CA TYR A 494 10.29 -0.07 5.75
C TYR A 494 10.35 0.82 4.49
N SER A 495 11.46 1.51 4.26
CA SER A 495 11.67 2.34 3.06
C SER A 495 11.72 1.52 1.78
N LEU A 496 12.40 0.36 1.79
CA LEU A 496 12.52 -0.55 0.66
C LEU A 496 11.17 -1.19 0.30
N LEU A 497 10.43 -1.71 1.28
CA LEU A 497 9.06 -2.19 1.06
C LEU A 497 8.14 -1.07 0.57
N SER A 498 8.37 0.16 1.02
CA SER A 498 7.58 1.32 0.60
C SER A 498 7.69 1.61 -0.89
N GLN A 499 8.81 1.27 -1.55
CA GLN A 499 9.02 1.46 -2.98
C GLN A 499 7.94 0.75 -3.81
N ILE A 500 7.70 -0.54 -3.53
CA ILE A 500 6.64 -1.34 -4.16
C ILE A 500 5.27 -0.75 -3.89
N THR A 501 5.00 -0.38 -2.63
CA THR A 501 3.67 0.08 -2.24
C THR A 501 3.28 1.47 -2.75
N HIS A 502 4.25 2.24 -3.22
CA HIS A 502 4.07 3.55 -3.82
C HIS A 502 4.33 3.53 -5.34
N SER A 503 4.45 2.34 -5.94
CA SER A 503 4.71 2.15 -7.37
C SER A 503 5.88 3.00 -7.87
N THR A 504 6.94 3.08 -7.08
CA THR A 504 8.10 3.86 -7.47
C THR A 504 8.84 3.20 -8.63
N ALA A 505 9.70 3.97 -9.32
CA ALA A 505 10.53 3.41 -10.39
C ALA A 505 11.40 2.26 -9.85
N LEU A 506 12.03 2.43 -8.67
CA LEU A 506 12.80 1.38 -8.05
C LEU A 506 11.93 0.18 -7.62
N GLY A 507 10.74 0.46 -7.10
CA GLY A 507 9.75 -0.57 -6.76
C GLY A 507 9.39 -1.44 -7.95
N HIS A 508 9.07 -0.84 -9.11
CA HIS A 508 8.75 -1.61 -10.31
C HIS A 508 9.89 -2.55 -10.74
N LEU A 509 11.15 -2.08 -10.64
CA LEU A 509 12.31 -2.91 -10.99
C LEU A 509 12.51 -4.08 -10.03
N HIS A 510 12.06 -3.98 -8.77
CA HIS A 510 12.05 -5.10 -7.82
C HIS A 510 10.81 -5.99 -7.94
N ALA A 511 9.81 -5.62 -8.75
CA ALA A 511 8.57 -6.36 -8.95
C ALA A 511 8.60 -7.29 -10.18
N ILE A 512 9.68 -7.26 -10.94
CA ILE A 512 9.92 -8.15 -12.09
C ILE A 512 11.33 -8.74 -12.01
N ARG A 513 11.55 -9.89 -12.67
CA ARG A 513 12.88 -10.51 -12.80
C ARG A 513 12.98 -11.36 -14.05
N PHE A 514 14.21 -11.69 -14.45
CA PHE A 514 14.46 -12.66 -15.51
C PHE A 514 14.26 -14.09 -15.01
N ARG A 515 13.54 -14.89 -15.79
CA ARG A 515 13.37 -16.33 -15.60
C ARG A 515 13.45 -17.01 -16.96
N HIS A 516 14.52 -17.79 -17.19
CA HIS A 516 14.82 -18.40 -18.50
C HIS A 516 14.76 -17.35 -19.64
N ASP A 517 15.52 -16.26 -19.50
CA ASP A 517 15.62 -15.14 -20.47
C ASP A 517 14.30 -14.36 -20.73
N THR A 518 13.25 -14.62 -19.96
CA THR A 518 11.97 -13.90 -20.05
C THR A 518 11.72 -13.09 -18.78
N LEU A 519 11.26 -11.85 -18.92
CA LEU A 519 10.81 -11.06 -17.77
C LEU A 519 9.46 -11.58 -17.25
N VAL A 520 9.42 -11.83 -15.94
CA VAL A 520 8.22 -12.29 -15.23
C VAL A 520 7.90 -11.39 -14.05
N ASN A 521 6.62 -11.28 -13.70
CA ASN A 521 6.11 -10.52 -12.54
C ASN A 521 6.36 -11.25 -11.22
N GLU A 522 7.63 -11.38 -10.86
CA GLU A 522 8.09 -11.98 -9.62
C GLU A 522 9.04 -11.01 -8.91
N LEU A 523 9.02 -11.02 -7.57
CA LEU A 523 9.93 -10.20 -6.78
C LEU A 523 11.39 -10.59 -7.01
N SER A 524 12.29 -9.60 -6.96
CA SER A 524 13.72 -9.90 -6.82
C SER A 524 13.96 -10.73 -5.55
N PRO A 525 15.01 -11.58 -5.50
CA PRO A 525 15.34 -12.36 -4.31
C PRO A 525 15.45 -11.52 -3.04
N GLU A 526 16.04 -10.33 -3.15
CA GLU A 526 16.22 -9.39 -2.04
C GLU A 526 14.88 -8.88 -1.50
N MET A 527 13.97 -8.48 -2.40
CA MET A 527 12.65 -8.00 -2.02
C MET A 527 11.78 -9.12 -1.44
N LEU A 528 11.85 -10.33 -1.99
CA LEU A 528 11.13 -11.49 -1.45
C LEU A 528 11.68 -11.92 -0.08
N GLY A 529 13.00 -11.99 0.06
CA GLY A 529 13.67 -12.29 1.33
C GLY A 529 13.30 -11.27 2.41
N LEU A 530 13.40 -9.98 2.10
CA LEU A 530 13.00 -8.88 3.00
C LEU A 530 11.52 -8.97 3.37
N THR A 531 10.65 -9.26 2.39
CA THR A 531 9.20 -9.37 2.60
C THR A 531 8.87 -10.49 3.59
N LEU A 532 9.47 -11.67 3.44
CA LEU A 532 9.24 -12.81 4.33
C LEU A 532 9.80 -12.56 5.73
N ASP A 533 11.00 -12.00 5.83
CA ASP A 533 11.63 -11.68 7.11
C ASP A 533 10.78 -10.69 7.93
N VAL A 534 10.49 -9.54 7.33
CA VAL A 534 9.68 -8.50 7.95
C VAL A 534 8.27 -8.99 8.28
N ALA A 535 7.66 -9.85 7.45
CA ALA A 535 6.37 -10.44 7.75
C ALA A 535 6.41 -11.33 9.00
N CYS A 536 7.43 -12.20 9.13
CA CYS A 536 7.59 -13.06 10.29
C CYS A 536 7.90 -12.26 11.56
N LEU A 537 8.79 -11.27 11.48
CA LEU A 537 9.12 -10.36 12.59
C LEU A 537 7.90 -9.55 13.04
N GLY A 538 7.23 -8.86 12.11
CA GLY A 538 6.08 -8.02 12.43
C GLY A 538 4.91 -8.82 12.98
N SER A 539 4.64 -10.00 12.41
CA SER A 539 3.58 -10.89 12.91
C SER A 539 3.93 -11.51 14.26
N ALA A 540 5.20 -11.77 14.58
CA ALA A 540 5.60 -12.29 15.90
C ALA A 540 5.20 -11.32 17.02
N HIS A 541 5.39 -10.02 16.79
CA HIS A 541 4.94 -8.99 17.72
C HIS A 541 3.42 -8.88 17.77
N LEU A 542 2.75 -8.79 16.63
CA LEU A 542 1.29 -8.58 16.59
C LEU A 542 0.51 -9.79 17.13
N ILE A 543 0.85 -10.98 16.68
CA ILE A 543 0.22 -12.23 17.11
C ILE A 543 0.66 -12.55 18.54
N GLY A 544 1.96 -12.56 18.84
CA GLY A 544 2.47 -12.93 20.16
C GLY A 544 2.06 -11.97 21.28
N MET A 545 2.31 -10.66 21.10
CA MET A 545 1.85 -9.67 22.08
C MET A 545 0.32 -9.57 22.12
N GLY A 546 -0.35 -9.71 20.97
CA GLY A 546 -1.81 -9.76 20.91
C GLY A 546 -2.37 -10.88 21.78
N ALA A 547 -1.79 -12.08 21.67
CA ALA A 547 -2.19 -13.24 22.45
C ALA A 547 -2.04 -13.00 23.96
N ARG A 548 -0.90 -12.43 24.37
CA ARG A 548 -0.64 -12.05 25.77
C ARG A 548 -1.68 -11.07 26.31
N LEU A 549 -2.02 -10.03 25.53
CA LEU A 549 -3.02 -9.04 25.92
C LEU A 549 -4.42 -9.64 26.03
N LEU A 550 -4.77 -10.57 25.14
CA LEU A 550 -6.07 -11.23 25.15
C LEU A 550 -6.27 -12.13 26.37
N THR A 551 -5.18 -12.68 26.92
CA THR A 551 -5.25 -13.64 28.03
C THR A 551 -4.71 -13.10 29.35
N GLY A 552 -4.48 -11.79 29.46
CA GLY A 552 -3.93 -11.17 30.67
C GLY A 552 -2.58 -11.75 31.08
N ASP A 553 -1.67 -11.94 30.12
CA ASP A 553 -0.31 -12.47 30.33
C ASP A 553 -0.25 -13.92 30.87
N GLY A 554 -1.24 -14.76 30.53
CA GLY A 554 -1.18 -16.21 30.77
C GLY A 554 0.14 -16.85 30.30
N GLN A 555 0.65 -17.82 31.07
CA GLN A 555 1.96 -18.47 30.82
C GLN A 555 2.09 -19.08 29.42
N ASP A 556 1.01 -19.66 28.89
CA ASP A 556 1.00 -20.22 27.53
C ASP A 556 1.19 -19.13 26.48
N ALA A 557 0.59 -17.95 26.66
CA ALA A 557 0.73 -16.81 25.78
C ALA A 557 2.16 -16.25 25.77
N VAL A 558 2.80 -16.24 26.94
CA VAL A 558 4.18 -15.79 27.10
C VAL A 558 5.12 -16.74 26.37
N ARG A 559 4.97 -18.07 26.58
CA ARG A 559 5.76 -19.09 25.87
C ARG A 559 5.55 -19.01 24.36
N TYR A 560 4.30 -18.94 23.92
CA TYR A 560 3.97 -18.83 22.51
C TYR A 560 4.60 -17.59 21.86
N HIS A 561 4.53 -16.43 22.51
CA HIS A 561 5.21 -15.23 22.01
C HIS A 561 6.73 -15.39 21.93
N GLN A 562 7.37 -16.02 22.92
CA GLN A 562 8.81 -16.29 22.90
C GLN A 562 9.21 -17.24 21.76
N ASP A 563 8.41 -18.28 21.52
CA ASP A 563 8.64 -19.23 20.43
C ASP A 563 8.49 -18.54 19.07
N LEU A 564 7.48 -17.68 18.90
CA LEU A 564 7.31 -16.88 17.67
C LEU A 564 8.51 -15.95 17.44
N VAL A 565 8.97 -15.23 18.46
CA VAL A 565 10.13 -14.33 18.34
C VAL A 565 11.40 -15.12 17.97
N ARG A 566 11.61 -16.28 18.60
CA ARG A 566 12.76 -17.14 18.29
C ARG A 566 12.71 -17.64 16.85
N GLN A 567 11.54 -18.10 16.39
CA GLN A 567 11.40 -18.61 15.04
C GLN A 567 11.52 -17.49 14.00
N ALA A 568 11.01 -16.27 14.29
CA ALA A 568 11.23 -15.10 13.42
C ALA A 568 12.72 -14.74 13.32
N ALA A 569 13.49 -14.82 14.41
CA ALA A 569 14.93 -14.61 14.38
C ALA A 569 15.67 -15.65 13.50
N MET A 570 15.15 -16.88 13.39
CA MET A 570 15.70 -17.88 12.45
C MET A 570 15.41 -17.50 10.98
N VAL A 571 14.25 -16.91 10.70
CA VAL A 571 13.94 -16.37 9.36
C VAL A 571 14.91 -15.25 9.03
N HIS A 572 15.07 -14.27 9.93
CA HIS A 572 16.01 -13.17 9.76
C HIS A 572 17.45 -13.66 9.54
N SER A 573 17.90 -14.64 10.32
CA SER A 573 19.24 -15.24 10.19
C SER A 573 19.50 -15.82 8.80
N ALA A 574 18.48 -16.35 8.13
CA ALA A 574 18.57 -16.82 6.74
C ALA A 574 18.42 -15.67 5.73
N ALA A 575 17.56 -14.70 6.03
CA ALA A 575 17.19 -13.62 5.14
C ALA A 575 18.28 -12.54 5.00
N GLN A 576 19.02 -12.24 6.07
CA GLN A 576 20.12 -11.25 6.07
C GLN A 576 21.16 -11.53 4.98
N TRP A 577 21.41 -12.80 4.64
CA TRP A 577 22.34 -13.20 3.57
C TRP A 577 21.79 -12.93 2.17
N VAL A 578 20.48 -12.77 2.05
CA VAL A 578 19.80 -12.48 0.78
C VAL A 578 19.58 -10.98 0.63
N HIS A 579 18.95 -10.31 1.60
CA HIS A 579 18.64 -8.88 1.51
C HIS A 579 19.74 -7.96 2.06
N GLY A 580 20.75 -8.50 2.75
CA GLY A 580 21.93 -7.75 3.17
C GLY A 580 21.75 -6.78 4.33
N LEU A 581 20.65 -6.84 5.08
CA LEU A 581 20.38 -5.98 6.26
C LEU A 581 20.46 -6.84 7.53
N ASP A 582 20.96 -6.30 8.64
CA ASP A 582 21.11 -6.97 9.96
C ASP A 582 20.67 -6.09 11.14
#